data_AF-A0ABC8LRH1-F1
#
_entry.id   AF-A0ABC8LRH1-F1
#
_cell.length_a   1.000
_cell.length_b   1.000
_cell.length_c   1.000
_cell.angle_alpha   90.00
_cell.angle_beta   90.00
_cell.angle_gamma   90.00
#
_symmetry.space_group_name_H-M   'P 1'
#
loop_
_entity.id
_entity.type
_entity.pdbx_description
1 polymer ?
#
loop_
_entity_poly.entity_id
_entity_poly.type
_entity_poly.pdbx_seq_one_letter_code
_entity_poly.pdbx_strand_id
1 'polypeptide(L)'
;MTIVEQNGGQYHVLLIIADGQVTQSFDTQNGGVSPQERKTIDDIVRASRYPLSVVLVGVGDGPWDRMRQFDDNIPACAFDNFQSLTYSFFFLLFFLFFMGKNLDDGKKEAEFAASALMEIPCQYKATLELGLLGRRTGNCPNKIARPPPVSGHNRSISNSSISSCRSSSVASAPAGSNENQVCPICLVNAKNMAFNCGHQTCDECGNNIQTCPICRVSIAVRFKLY
;
A
#
# COMPACT_ATOMS: atom_id res chain seq x y z
N MET A 1 -4.67 4.33 -13.64
CA MET A 1 -5.23 5.17 -14.72
C MET A 1 -4.22 5.40 -15.83
N THR A 2 -3.05 6.03 -15.60
CA THR A 2 -2.04 6.29 -16.65
C THR A 2 -1.67 5.05 -17.47
N ILE A 3 -1.44 3.92 -16.80
CA ILE A 3 -1.12 2.65 -17.47
C ILE A 3 -2.25 2.16 -18.39
N VAL A 4 -3.51 2.35 -17.98
CA VAL A 4 -4.68 1.98 -18.77
C VAL A 4 -4.72 2.79 -20.07
N GLU A 5 -4.49 4.09 -19.98
CA GLU A 5 -4.43 5.01 -21.14
C GLU A 5 -3.29 4.68 -22.09
N GLN A 6 -2.09 4.47 -21.54
CA GLN A 6 -0.90 4.09 -22.32
C GLN A 6 -1.13 2.78 -23.07
N ASN A 7 -1.76 1.80 -22.41
CA ASN A 7 -2.11 0.51 -23.00
C ASN A 7 -3.39 0.55 -23.86
N GLY A 8 -3.89 1.73 -24.23
CA GLY A 8 -5.00 1.87 -25.18
C GLY A 8 -6.37 1.47 -24.62
N GLY A 9 -6.57 1.62 -23.31
CA GLY A 9 -7.83 1.27 -22.65
C GLY A 9 -7.98 -0.23 -22.38
N GLN A 10 -6.88 -0.98 -22.26
CA GLN A 10 -6.94 -2.37 -21.83
C GLN A 10 -7.39 -2.50 -20.37
N TYR A 11 -8.07 -3.60 -20.05
CA TYR A 11 -8.50 -3.89 -18.68
C TYR A 11 -7.32 -4.20 -17.78
N HIS A 12 -7.31 -3.61 -16.58
CA HIS A 12 -6.27 -3.85 -15.57
C HIS A 12 -6.89 -4.15 -14.21
N VAL A 13 -6.18 -4.94 -13.40
CA VAL A 13 -6.47 -5.13 -11.98
C VAL A 13 -5.30 -4.57 -11.18
N LEU A 14 -5.56 -3.59 -10.31
CA LEU A 14 -4.58 -3.04 -9.38
C LEU A 14 -4.73 -3.75 -8.03
N LEU A 15 -3.72 -4.54 -7.67
CA LEU A 15 -3.61 -5.16 -6.36
C LEU A 15 -2.80 -4.26 -5.42
N ILE A 16 -3.42 -3.79 -4.34
CA ILE A 16 -2.76 -3.01 -3.28
C ILE A 16 -2.64 -3.90 -2.05
N ILE A 17 -1.42 -4.08 -1.55
CA ILE A 17 -1.17 -4.80 -0.29
C ILE A 17 -0.80 -3.74 0.75
N ALA A 18 -1.55 -3.66 1.84
CA ALA A 18 -1.39 -2.62 2.85
C ALA A 18 -1.67 -3.13 4.27
N ASP A 19 -1.12 -2.45 5.26
CA ASP A 19 -1.30 -2.72 6.70
C ASP A 19 -2.54 -2.04 7.31
N GLY A 20 -3.32 -1.32 6.49
CA GLY A 20 -4.57 -0.68 6.88
C GLY A 20 -4.44 0.59 7.72
N GLN A 21 -3.21 1.05 7.99
CA GLN A 21 -2.97 2.25 8.76
C GLN A 21 -3.15 3.51 7.90
N VAL A 22 -4.39 3.97 7.76
CA VAL A 22 -4.66 5.26 7.10
C VAL A 22 -4.33 6.41 8.07
N THR A 23 -3.47 7.33 7.62
CA THR A 23 -2.95 8.45 8.42
C THR A 23 -4.10 9.29 8.99
N GLN A 24 -4.16 9.38 10.32
CA GLN A 24 -5.10 10.23 11.03
C GLN A 24 -4.57 11.67 11.09
N SER A 25 -5.44 12.65 10.86
CA SER A 25 -5.22 14.00 11.39
C SER A 25 -5.68 14.03 12.84
N PHE A 26 -4.82 14.46 13.76
CA PHE A 26 -5.16 14.68 15.18
C PHE A 26 -6.35 15.66 15.35
N ASP A 27 -6.62 16.49 14.34
CA ASP A 27 -7.69 17.49 14.34
C ASP A 27 -9.09 16.93 14.04
N THR A 28 -9.23 15.62 13.83
CA THR A 28 -10.51 15.02 13.44
C THR A 28 -11.37 14.71 14.67
N GLN A 29 -11.72 15.72 15.45
CA GLN A 29 -12.86 15.61 16.35
C GLN A 29 -14.12 15.45 15.48
N ASN A 30 -14.92 14.41 15.72
CA ASN A 30 -16.22 14.12 15.09
C ASN A 30 -16.22 13.44 13.70
N GLY A 31 -15.52 12.32 13.52
CA GLY A 31 -15.82 11.38 12.42
C GLY A 31 -15.63 11.94 11.00
N GLY A 32 -14.86 13.02 10.85
CA GLY A 32 -14.51 13.59 9.56
C GLY A 32 -13.55 12.69 8.76
N VAL A 33 -13.57 12.85 7.43
CA VAL A 33 -12.66 12.17 6.51
C VAL A 33 -11.33 12.94 6.47
N SER A 34 -10.19 12.28 6.70
CA SER A 34 -8.89 12.95 6.65
C SER A 34 -8.57 13.45 5.23
N PRO A 35 -7.66 14.44 5.06
CA PRO A 35 -7.28 14.91 3.71
C PRO A 35 -6.74 13.78 2.82
N GLN A 36 -6.03 12.82 3.42
CA GLN A 36 -5.51 11.63 2.75
C GLN A 36 -6.63 10.70 2.31
N GLU A 37 -7.60 10.45 3.19
CA GLU A 37 -8.78 9.64 2.88
C GLU A 37 -9.59 10.26 1.75
N ARG A 38 -9.88 11.56 1.84
CA ARG A 38 -10.62 12.28 0.81
C ARG A 38 -9.95 12.14 -0.56
N LYS A 39 -8.62 12.32 -0.60
CA LYS A 39 -7.84 12.16 -1.83
C LYS A 39 -7.89 10.73 -2.38
N THR A 40 -7.87 9.72 -1.50
CA THR A 40 -8.01 8.32 -1.91
C THR A 40 -9.39 8.05 -2.49
N ILE A 41 -10.46 8.57 -1.87
CA ILE A 41 -11.84 8.48 -2.38
C ILE A 41 -11.93 9.14 -3.76
N ASP A 42 -11.40 10.36 -3.91
CA ASP A 42 -11.43 11.08 -5.18
C ASP A 42 -10.65 10.35 -6.28
N ASP A 43 -9.52 9.72 -5.94
CA ASP A 43 -8.73 8.90 -6.86
C ASP A 43 -9.50 7.63 -7.26
N ILE A 44 -10.27 7.01 -6.35
CA ILE A 44 -11.14 5.87 -6.64
C ILE A 44 -12.30 6.24 -7.55
N VAL A 45 -13.02 7.32 -7.23
CA VAL A 45 -14.12 7.84 -8.08
C VAL A 45 -13.61 8.21 -9.47
N ARG A 46 -12.37 8.68 -9.58
CA ARG A 46 -11.75 8.92 -10.88
C ARG A 46 -11.38 7.62 -11.60
N ALA A 47 -10.93 6.60 -10.86
CA ALA A 47 -10.54 5.30 -11.41
C ALA A 47 -11.73 4.57 -12.05
N SER A 48 -12.94 4.74 -11.51
CA SER A 48 -14.16 4.11 -12.03
C SER A 48 -14.51 4.51 -13.47
N ARG A 49 -13.88 5.56 -14.01
CA ARG A 49 -14.05 6.02 -15.41
C ARG A 49 -13.13 5.29 -16.38
N TYR A 50 -12.38 4.31 -15.91
CA TYR A 50 -11.42 3.52 -16.68
C TYR A 50 -11.74 2.03 -16.55
N PRO A 51 -11.33 1.19 -17.52
CA PRO A 51 -11.39 -0.26 -17.37
C PRO A 51 -10.34 -0.75 -16.37
N LEU A 52 -10.59 -0.48 -15.08
CA LEU A 52 -9.67 -0.72 -13.97
C LEU A 52 -10.43 -1.21 -12.74
N SER A 53 -10.07 -2.39 -12.27
CA SER A 53 -10.46 -2.91 -10.95
C SER A 53 -9.37 -2.63 -9.92
N VAL A 54 -9.76 -2.43 -8.66
CA VAL A 54 -8.84 -2.26 -7.54
C VAL A 54 -9.17 -3.29 -6.47
N VAL A 55 -8.18 -4.05 -6.03
CA VAL A 55 -8.28 -5.04 -4.96
C VAL A 55 -7.34 -4.62 -3.83
N LEU A 56 -7.84 -4.56 -2.60
CA LEU A 56 -7.05 -4.16 -1.43
C LEU A 56 -6.91 -5.33 -0.45
N VAL A 57 -5.68 -5.84 -0.34
CA VAL A 57 -5.33 -6.90 0.57
C VAL A 57 -4.77 -6.30 1.85
N GLY A 58 -5.50 -6.48 2.95
CA GLY A 58 -5.04 -6.15 4.29
C GLY A 58 -4.09 -7.22 4.83
N VAL A 59 -2.90 -6.82 5.28
CA VAL A 59 -1.92 -7.70 5.95
C VAL A 59 -1.54 -7.16 7.33
N GLY A 60 -1.37 -8.05 8.31
CA GLY A 60 -1.00 -7.68 9.68
C GLY A 60 -2.18 -7.62 10.65
N ASP A 61 -1.96 -6.99 11.80
CA ASP A 61 -2.84 -7.12 12.97
C ASP A 61 -4.06 -6.18 12.95
N GLY A 62 -4.05 -5.13 12.11
CA GLY A 62 -5.09 -4.11 12.05
C GLY A 62 -4.85 -2.94 13.01
N PRO A 63 -5.90 -2.18 13.40
CA PRO A 63 -7.33 -2.43 13.21
C PRO A 63 -7.81 -2.19 11.77
N TRP A 64 -8.84 -2.92 11.35
CA TRP A 64 -9.34 -2.91 9.98
C TRP A 64 -10.71 -2.25 9.80
N ASP A 65 -11.34 -1.81 10.89
CA ASP A 65 -12.69 -1.23 10.87
C ASP A 65 -12.77 0.01 9.98
N ARG A 66 -11.70 0.81 9.93
CA ARG A 66 -11.61 2.00 9.08
C ARG A 66 -11.50 1.63 7.60
N MET A 67 -10.85 0.52 7.27
CA MET A 67 -10.78 0.02 5.90
C MET A 67 -12.14 -0.48 5.42
N ARG A 68 -12.91 -1.09 6.33
CA ARG A 68 -14.30 -1.48 6.07
C ARG A 68 -15.24 -0.27 5.91
N GLN A 69 -15.13 0.71 6.83
CA GLN A 69 -15.87 1.97 6.69
C GLN A 69 -15.50 2.70 5.40
N PHE A 70 -14.26 2.59 4.94
CA PHE A 70 -13.85 3.21 3.69
C PHE A 70 -14.52 2.56 2.47
N ASP A 71 -14.70 1.23 2.47
CA ASP A 71 -15.48 0.52 1.44
C ASP A 71 -16.95 0.97 1.44
N ASP A 72 -17.58 1.03 2.63
CA ASP A 72 -18.98 1.42 2.79
C ASP A 72 -19.28 2.89 2.43
N ASN A 73 -18.28 3.79 2.52
CA ASN A 73 -18.44 5.24 2.38
C ASN A 73 -17.97 5.81 1.03
N ILE A 74 -17.60 4.96 0.05
CA ILE A 74 -17.29 5.46 -1.29
C ILE A 74 -18.61 5.86 -1.97
N PRO A 75 -18.81 7.16 -2.26
CA PRO A 75 -20.03 7.62 -2.89
C PRO A 75 -20.19 6.94 -4.25
N ALA A 76 -21.45 6.67 -4.65
CA ALA A 76 -21.79 6.06 -5.92
C ALA A 76 -20.99 6.73 -7.06
N CYS A 77 -20.04 5.98 -7.59
CA CYS A 77 -19.18 6.39 -8.68
C CYS A 77 -20.02 6.70 -9.93
N ALA A 78 -19.56 7.65 -10.75
CA ALA A 78 -20.36 8.40 -11.73
C ALA A 78 -21.12 7.58 -12.79
N PHE A 79 -22.21 6.91 -12.44
CA PHE A 79 -23.39 6.63 -13.28
C PHE A 79 -24.59 6.36 -12.36
N ASP A 80 -25.36 7.42 -12.12
CA ASP A 80 -26.71 7.38 -11.56
C ASP A 80 -27.64 7.97 -12.64
N ASN A 81 -28.84 7.41 -12.82
CA ASN A 81 -29.87 7.69 -13.84
C ASN A 81 -29.91 6.77 -15.10
N PHE A 82 -30.43 5.55 -14.97
CA PHE A 82 -31.72 5.12 -15.56
C PHE A 82 -31.99 3.63 -15.26
N GLN A 83 -33.14 3.37 -14.63
CA GLN A 83 -33.95 2.14 -14.61
C GLN A 83 -33.29 0.76 -14.42
N SER A 84 -33.59 0.20 -13.25
CA SER A 84 -33.62 -1.23 -12.86
C SER A 84 -32.30 -2.00 -12.80
N LEU A 85 -31.95 -2.35 -11.55
CA LEU A 85 -30.87 -3.26 -11.12
C LEU A 85 -29.45 -2.68 -11.21
N THR A 86 -29.20 -1.59 -10.47
CA THR A 86 -27.88 -0.92 -10.43
C THR A 86 -26.96 -1.59 -9.41
N TYR A 87 -25.95 -2.31 -9.89
CA TYR A 87 -24.84 -2.82 -9.09
C TYR A 87 -23.88 -1.65 -8.78
N SER A 88 -23.60 -1.39 -7.50
CA SER A 88 -22.51 -0.51 -7.08
C SER A 88 -21.19 -1.07 -7.65
N PHE A 89 -20.61 -0.42 -8.65
CA PHE A 89 -19.58 -1.05 -9.51
C PHE A 89 -18.14 -0.87 -9.05
N PHE A 90 -17.93 -0.51 -7.78
CA PHE A 90 -16.61 -0.36 -7.19
C PHE A 90 -16.65 -0.80 -5.74
N PHE A 91 -16.54 -2.11 -5.53
CA PHE A 91 -16.36 -2.69 -4.20
C PHE A 91 -14.87 -2.87 -3.97
N LEU A 92 -14.38 -2.23 -2.92
CA LEU A 92 -13.03 -2.37 -2.44
C LEU A 92 -13.01 -3.70 -1.68
N LEU A 93 -12.71 -4.79 -2.40
CA LEU A 93 -12.63 -6.11 -1.79
C LEU A 93 -11.58 -6.11 -0.67
N PHE A 94 -12.08 -6.02 0.55
CA PHE A 94 -11.31 -6.06 1.79
C PHE A 94 -11.15 -7.51 2.20
N PHE A 95 -9.93 -8.05 2.09
CA PHE A 95 -9.60 -9.32 2.71
C PHE A 95 -8.80 -9.09 3.99
N LEU A 96 -9.42 -9.40 5.13
CA LEU A 96 -8.69 -9.68 6.37
C LEU A 96 -8.17 -11.10 6.28
N PHE A 97 -6.90 -11.26 5.94
CA PHE A 97 -6.26 -12.57 5.89
C PHE A 97 -6.04 -13.10 7.31
N PHE A 98 -7.09 -13.69 7.89
CA PHE A 98 -7.01 -14.34 9.19
C PHE A 98 -6.31 -15.69 9.03
N MET A 99 -4.97 -15.69 9.04
CA MET A 99 -4.15 -16.91 9.13
C MET A 99 -4.42 -17.78 10.37
N GLY A 100 -5.24 -17.29 11.30
CA GLY A 100 -5.64 -18.03 12.49
C GLY A 100 -6.64 -19.18 12.25
N LYS A 101 -7.20 -19.35 11.04
CA LYS A 101 -8.01 -20.53 10.73
C LYS A 101 -7.11 -21.75 10.52
N ASN A 102 -7.40 -22.84 11.22
CA ASN A 102 -6.67 -24.11 11.12
C ASN A 102 -7.09 -24.89 9.86
N LEU A 103 -6.79 -24.30 8.70
CA LEU A 103 -7.02 -24.86 7.37
C LEU A 103 -5.69 -25.29 6.75
N ASP A 104 -5.74 -26.24 5.83
CA ASP A 104 -4.59 -26.55 4.98
C ASP A 104 -4.24 -25.34 4.10
N ASP A 105 -2.95 -25.22 3.76
CA ASP A 105 -2.43 -24.07 3.04
C ASP A 105 -3.05 -23.93 1.64
N GLY A 106 -3.35 -25.04 0.96
CA GLY A 106 -4.02 -25.02 -0.33
C GLY A 106 -5.44 -24.43 -0.26
N LYS A 107 -6.21 -24.74 0.79
CA LYS A 107 -7.53 -24.14 1.01
C LYS A 107 -7.44 -22.67 1.37
N LYS A 108 -6.44 -22.25 2.14
CA LYS A 108 -6.21 -20.83 2.45
C LYS A 108 -5.92 -20.01 1.20
N GLU A 109 -5.04 -20.52 0.33
CA GLU A 109 -4.73 -19.90 -0.95
C GLU A 109 -5.95 -19.84 -1.86
N ALA A 110 -6.74 -20.91 -1.93
CA ALA A 110 -7.97 -20.95 -2.72
C ALA A 110 -9.05 -19.98 -2.20
N GLU A 111 -9.27 -19.91 -0.87
CA GLU A 111 -10.22 -18.97 -0.26
C GLU A 111 -9.77 -17.52 -0.49
N PHE A 112 -8.47 -17.24 -0.40
CA PHE A 112 -7.91 -15.94 -0.72
C PHE A 112 -8.09 -15.57 -2.20
N ALA A 113 -7.71 -16.46 -3.12
CA ALA A 113 -7.83 -16.21 -4.55
C ALA A 113 -9.30 -16.03 -4.97
N ALA A 114 -10.19 -16.89 -4.46
CA ALA A 114 -11.62 -16.75 -4.71
C ALA A 114 -12.13 -15.41 -4.20
N SER A 115 -11.81 -15.02 -2.96
CA SER A 115 -12.25 -13.75 -2.38
C SER A 115 -11.70 -12.53 -3.13
N ALA A 116 -10.41 -12.54 -3.49
CA ALA A 116 -9.76 -11.44 -4.21
C ALA A 116 -10.29 -11.26 -5.64
N LEU A 117 -10.78 -12.33 -6.26
CA LEU A 117 -11.18 -12.35 -7.68
C LEU A 117 -12.69 -12.45 -7.91
N MET A 118 -13.50 -12.67 -6.87
CA MET A 118 -14.92 -13.00 -7.01
C MET A 118 -15.72 -11.96 -7.82
N GLU A 119 -15.31 -10.70 -7.73
CA GLU A 119 -16.01 -9.60 -8.41
C GLU A 119 -15.40 -9.23 -9.76
N ILE A 120 -14.16 -9.65 -10.04
CA ILE A 120 -13.44 -9.29 -11.26
C ILE A 120 -14.22 -9.67 -12.54
N PRO A 121 -14.89 -10.85 -12.64
CA PRO A 121 -15.69 -11.18 -13.81
C PRO A 121 -16.85 -10.20 -14.05
N CYS A 122 -17.56 -9.80 -13.00
CA CYS A 122 -18.65 -8.84 -13.10
C CYS A 122 -18.10 -7.45 -13.45
N GLN A 123 -17.03 -7.04 -12.77
CA GLN A 123 -16.35 -5.76 -13.01
C GLN A 123 -15.88 -5.63 -14.47
N TYR A 124 -15.23 -6.66 -15.00
CA TYR A 124 -14.85 -6.72 -16.41
C TYR A 124 -16.05 -6.57 -17.33
N LYS A 125 -17.15 -7.30 -17.06
CA LYS A 125 -18.35 -7.25 -17.89
C LYS A 125 -18.93 -5.85 -18.02
N ALA A 126 -19.09 -5.07 -16.94
CA ALA A 126 -19.62 -3.72 -17.17
C ALA A 126 -18.60 -2.75 -17.78
N THR A 127 -17.29 -3.00 -17.71
CA THR A 127 -16.36 -2.18 -18.53
C THR A 127 -16.61 -2.35 -20.03
N LEU A 128 -17.12 -3.52 -20.47
CA LEU A 128 -17.61 -3.73 -21.83
C LEU A 128 -18.94 -2.99 -22.07
N GLU A 129 -19.91 -3.18 -21.18
CA GLU A 129 -21.27 -2.60 -21.30
C GLU A 129 -21.23 -1.06 -21.28
N LEU A 130 -20.33 -0.46 -20.51
CA LEU A 130 -20.10 0.98 -20.41
C LEU A 130 -19.21 1.53 -21.54
N GLY A 131 -18.70 0.67 -22.44
CA GLY A 131 -17.83 1.09 -23.55
C GLY A 131 -16.51 1.72 -23.09
N LEU A 132 -15.99 1.27 -21.94
CA LEU A 132 -14.72 1.76 -21.38
C LEU A 132 -13.53 0.99 -21.98
N LEU A 133 -13.71 -0.27 -22.34
CA LEU A 133 -12.66 -1.11 -22.89
C LEU A 133 -12.21 -0.63 -24.28
N GLY A 134 -10.90 -0.54 -24.50
CA GLY A 134 -10.31 -0.09 -25.76
C GLY A 134 -10.39 1.43 -26.00
N ARG A 135 -10.90 2.19 -25.02
CA ARG A 135 -11.07 3.64 -25.11
C ARG A 135 -10.00 4.39 -24.32
N ARG A 136 -9.44 5.44 -24.94
CA ARG A 136 -8.65 6.46 -24.25
C ARG A 136 -9.55 7.61 -23.82
N THR A 137 -9.55 7.96 -22.53
CA THR A 137 -10.33 9.10 -22.03
C THR A 137 -9.59 10.42 -22.25
N GLY A 138 -8.26 10.39 -22.38
CA GLY A 138 -7.41 11.57 -22.57
C GLY A 138 -7.30 12.49 -21.35
N ASN A 139 -8.02 12.18 -20.27
CA ASN A 139 -8.16 13.03 -19.08
C ASN A 139 -7.38 12.51 -17.86
N CYS A 140 -6.44 11.58 -18.07
CA CYS A 140 -5.67 11.04 -16.94
C CYS A 140 -4.59 12.03 -16.49
N PRO A 141 -4.43 12.27 -15.17
CA PRO A 141 -3.29 13.03 -14.67
C PRO A 141 -2.00 12.30 -15.01
N ASN A 142 -0.99 13.03 -15.50
CA ASN A 142 0.32 12.47 -15.82
C ASN A 142 1.11 12.15 -14.54
N LYS A 143 0.70 11.08 -13.84
CA LYS A 143 1.43 10.52 -12.71
C LYS A 143 2.57 9.66 -13.26
N ILE A 144 3.80 10.14 -13.09
CA ILE A 144 5.03 9.40 -13.42
C ILE A 144 5.50 8.68 -12.15
N ALA A 145 5.71 7.37 -12.26
CA ALA A 145 6.29 6.57 -11.18
C ALA A 145 7.70 7.11 -10.88
N ARG A 146 7.98 7.38 -9.62
CA ARG A 146 9.34 7.73 -9.20
C ARG A 146 10.25 6.52 -9.36
N PRO A 147 11.54 6.70 -9.70
CA PRO A 147 12.48 5.58 -9.71
C PRO A 147 12.52 4.92 -8.32
N PRO A 148 12.77 3.61 -8.25
CA PRO A 148 12.92 2.94 -6.97
C PRO A 148 14.02 3.67 -6.17
N PRO A 149 13.85 3.85 -4.84
CA PRO A 149 14.89 4.43 -4.02
C PRO A 149 16.12 3.53 -4.13
N VAL A 150 17.11 3.97 -4.90
CA VAL A 150 18.39 3.29 -4.98
C VAL A 150 19.06 3.44 -3.63
N SER A 151 19.11 2.35 -2.86
CA SER A 151 20.07 2.25 -1.77
C SER A 151 21.44 2.54 -2.39
N GLY A 152 22.09 3.61 -1.94
CA GLY A 152 23.45 3.98 -2.34
C GLY A 152 24.49 2.97 -1.83
N HIS A 153 24.26 1.68 -2.05
CA HIS A 153 25.22 0.61 -1.87
C HIS A 153 25.98 0.46 -3.19
N ASN A 154 26.90 1.38 -3.45
CA ASN A 154 28.13 0.96 -4.10
C ASN A 154 28.90 0.12 -3.08
N ARG A 155 28.46 -1.12 -2.86
CA ARG A 155 29.38 -2.16 -2.42
C ARG A 155 30.21 -2.48 -3.65
N SER A 156 31.29 -1.74 -3.84
CA SER A 156 32.45 -2.29 -4.52
C SER A 156 32.72 -3.64 -3.84
N ILE A 157 32.42 -4.73 -4.53
CA ILE A 157 32.87 -6.06 -4.15
C ILE A 157 34.39 -6.03 -4.33
N SER A 158 35.08 -5.50 -3.33
CA SER A 158 36.49 -5.77 -3.13
C SER A 158 36.55 -7.17 -2.54
N ASN A 159 36.96 -8.13 -3.36
CA ASN A 159 37.36 -9.46 -2.92
C ASN A 159 38.42 -9.33 -1.82
N SER A 160 37.99 -9.41 -0.56
CA SER A 160 38.88 -9.58 0.58
C SER A 160 38.41 -10.80 1.36
N SER A 161 39.09 -11.91 1.05
CA SER A 161 39.46 -13.00 1.95
C SER A 161 38.40 -13.51 2.93
N ILE A 162 37.89 -14.69 2.61
CA ILE A 162 37.39 -15.70 3.55
C ILE A 162 38.20 -15.64 4.85
N SER A 163 37.53 -15.24 5.93
CA SER A 163 37.97 -15.49 7.29
C SER A 163 36.74 -15.96 8.08
N SER A 164 36.93 -17.12 8.71
CA SER A 164 35.92 -17.94 9.37
C SER A 164 35.65 -17.48 10.80
N CYS A 165 34.38 -17.42 11.20
CA CYS A 165 33.95 -17.60 12.59
C CYS A 165 32.45 -17.96 12.62
N ARG A 166 32.13 -19.24 12.85
CA ARG A 166 31.79 -19.84 14.15
C ARG A 166 30.35 -19.57 14.58
N SER A 167 29.53 -20.59 14.31
CA SER A 167 28.21 -20.82 14.90
C SER A 167 28.27 -20.81 16.42
N SER A 168 27.38 -20.05 17.06
CA SER A 168 27.01 -20.32 18.45
C SER A 168 25.58 -19.87 18.77
N SER A 169 24.82 -20.87 19.25
CA SER A 169 23.68 -20.84 20.20
C SER A 169 22.45 -19.98 19.92
N VAL A 170 21.37 -20.73 19.65
CA VAL A 170 19.97 -20.47 20.01
C VAL A 170 19.84 -20.00 21.47
N ALA A 171 19.19 -18.86 21.69
CA ALA A 171 18.62 -18.48 22.98
C ALA A 171 17.34 -17.66 22.77
N SER A 172 16.33 -18.01 23.56
CA SER A 172 14.91 -17.69 23.47
C SER A 172 14.57 -16.19 23.53
N ALA A 173 13.57 -15.78 22.74
CA ALA A 173 12.98 -14.46 22.76
C ALA A 173 12.08 -14.25 24.00
N PRO A 174 12.14 -13.09 24.69
CA PRO A 174 11.03 -12.61 25.50
C PRO A 174 10.11 -11.73 24.65
N ALA A 175 8.82 -11.93 24.82
CA ALA A 175 7.75 -11.10 24.28
C ALA A 175 7.84 -9.66 24.84
N GLY A 176 7.78 -8.68 23.95
CA GLY A 176 7.76 -7.25 24.29
C GLY A 176 7.93 -6.39 23.03
N SER A 177 6.86 -5.70 22.65
CA SER A 177 6.71 -4.81 21.50
C SER A 177 7.92 -3.90 21.23
N ASN A 178 8.79 -4.28 20.27
CA ASN A 178 9.99 -3.50 19.89
C ASN A 178 10.03 -3.11 18.40
N GLU A 179 9.01 -3.43 17.61
CA GLU A 179 9.00 -3.13 16.17
C GLU A 179 9.05 -1.62 15.88
N ASN A 180 8.49 -0.79 16.78
CA ASN A 180 8.58 0.66 16.69
C ASN A 180 9.98 1.23 16.95
N GLN A 181 10.94 0.43 17.41
CA GLN A 181 12.31 0.86 17.69
C GLN A 181 13.32 0.46 16.60
N VAL A 182 12.92 -0.30 15.58
CA VAL A 182 13.84 -0.80 14.55
C VAL A 182 13.85 0.11 13.32
N CYS A 183 15.03 0.31 12.72
CA CYS A 183 15.23 1.18 11.56
C CYS A 183 14.40 0.70 10.36
N PRO A 184 13.58 1.56 9.72
CA PRO A 184 12.72 1.18 8.60
C PRO A 184 13.47 0.88 7.31
N ILE A 185 14.79 1.11 7.28
CA ILE A 185 15.63 0.86 6.09
C ILE A 185 16.29 -0.51 6.17
N CYS A 186 16.99 -0.81 7.27
CA CYS A 186 17.70 -2.09 7.41
C CYS A 186 16.91 -3.15 8.15
N LEU A 187 15.87 -2.78 8.92
CA LEU A 187 15.08 -3.68 9.77
C LEU A 187 15.93 -4.48 10.79
N VAL A 188 17.14 -4.02 11.07
CA VAL A 188 18.11 -4.68 11.96
C VAL A 188 18.47 -3.78 13.14
N ASN A 189 18.92 -2.56 12.86
CA ASN A 189 19.46 -1.66 13.88
C ASN A 189 18.37 -0.81 14.54
N ALA A 190 18.58 -0.42 15.80
CA ALA A 190 17.68 0.49 16.49
C ALA A 190 17.68 1.91 15.89
N LYS A 191 16.56 2.63 16.03
CA LYS A 191 16.43 4.03 15.65
C LYS A 191 17.22 4.92 16.62
N ASN A 192 18.31 5.49 16.15
CA ASN A 192 19.17 6.41 16.93
C ASN A 192 19.52 7.69 16.15
N MET A 193 18.77 8.00 15.08
CA MET A 193 18.88 9.24 14.32
C MET A 193 17.50 9.75 13.93
N ALA A 194 17.25 11.05 14.11
CA ALA A 194 16.07 11.76 13.63
C ALA A 194 16.43 12.79 12.55
N PHE A 195 15.50 13.06 11.63
CA PHE A 195 15.64 14.10 10.61
C PHE A 195 14.88 15.38 10.99
N ASN A 196 15.11 16.47 10.24
CA ASN A 196 14.33 17.73 10.37
C ASN A 196 12.81 17.57 10.19
N CYS A 197 12.33 16.42 9.70
CA CYS A 197 10.91 16.10 9.60
C CYS A 197 10.36 15.24 10.77
N GLY A 198 11.18 14.97 11.80
CA GLY A 198 10.80 14.17 12.97
C GLY A 198 10.90 12.65 12.79
N HIS A 199 10.96 12.15 11.55
CA HIS A 199 11.13 10.73 11.27
C HIS A 199 12.52 10.21 11.61
N GLN A 200 12.61 8.92 11.95
CA GLN A 200 13.80 8.30 12.53
C GLN A 200 14.31 7.08 11.75
N THR A 201 15.63 6.88 11.77
CA THR A 201 16.36 5.71 11.25
C THR A 201 17.51 5.35 12.19
N CYS A 202 18.27 4.29 11.90
CA CYS A 202 19.59 4.13 12.51
C CYS A 202 20.60 5.13 11.89
N ASP A 203 21.68 5.43 12.61
CA ASP A 203 22.77 6.34 12.21
C ASP A 203 23.44 5.87 10.91
N GLU A 204 23.69 4.57 10.78
CA GLU A 204 24.29 3.98 9.58
C GLU A 204 23.46 4.23 8.32
N CYS A 205 22.15 3.98 8.37
CA CYS A 205 21.28 4.21 7.23
C CYS A 205 21.01 5.71 7.01
N GLY A 206 20.81 6.48 8.09
CA GLY A 206 20.45 7.90 8.04
C GLY A 206 21.54 8.82 7.48
N ASN A 207 22.81 8.45 7.64
CA ASN A 207 23.93 9.16 7.02
C ASN A 207 23.99 8.98 5.49
N ASN A 208 23.43 7.89 4.97
CA ASN A 208 23.52 7.53 3.55
C ASN A 208 22.34 8.00 2.71
N ILE A 209 21.42 8.80 3.28
CA ILE A 209 20.22 9.28 2.59
C ILE A 209 20.10 10.80 2.65
N GLN A 210 19.64 11.41 1.56
CA GLN A 210 19.41 12.85 1.44
C GLN A 210 17.93 13.24 1.55
N THR A 211 17.04 12.26 1.50
CA THR A 211 15.59 12.44 1.54
C THR A 211 14.99 11.45 2.52
N CYS A 212 14.05 11.88 3.37
CA CYS A 212 13.43 11.02 4.35
C CYS A 212 12.66 9.86 3.66
N PRO A 213 12.88 8.59 4.03
CA PRO A 213 12.20 7.45 3.41
C PRO A 213 10.70 7.41 3.71
N ILE A 214 10.25 8.10 4.76
CA ILE A 214 8.86 8.08 5.23
C ILE A 214 8.05 9.21 4.59
N CYS A 215 8.45 10.47 4.78
CA CYS A 215 7.68 11.62 4.26
C CYS A 215 8.28 12.30 3.02
N ARG A 216 9.44 11.84 2.54
CA ARG A 216 10.12 12.37 1.35
C ARG A 216 10.53 13.85 1.40
N VAL A 217 10.58 14.43 2.60
CA VAL A 217 11.18 15.76 2.83
C VAL A 217 12.71 15.68 2.72
N SER A 218 13.34 16.70 2.13
CA SER A 218 14.80 16.80 2.07
C SER A 218 15.41 16.88 3.47
N ILE A 219 16.47 16.10 3.69
CA ILE A 219 17.17 16.01 4.98
C ILE A 219 18.22 17.11 5.05
N ALA A 220 17.85 18.23 5.67
CA ALA A 220 18.78 19.32 5.95
C ALA A 220 19.52 19.10 7.28
N VAL A 221 18.86 18.47 8.26
CA VAL A 221 19.39 18.28 9.62
C VAL A 221 19.22 16.83 10.05
N ARG A 222 20.26 16.30 10.72
CA ARG A 222 20.30 14.96 11.33
C ARG A 222 20.63 15.11 12.81
N PHE A 223 19.79 14.57 13.68
CA PHE A 223 19.97 14.58 15.13
C PHE A 223 20.31 13.16 15.59
N LYS A 224 21.46 12.96 16.23
CA LYS A 224 21.74 11.69 16.92
C LYS A 224 20.95 11.65 18.22
N LEU A 225 20.27 10.54 18.45
CA LEU A 225 19.52 10.25 19.67
C LEU A 225 20.42 9.36 20.54
N TYR A 226 20.69 9.80 21.77
CA TYR A 226 21.49 9.08 22.77
C TYR A 226 20.60 8.37 23.77
#